data_AF-A0A3G9G5K6-F1
#
_entry.id   AF-A0A3G9G5K6-F1
#
_cell.length_a   1.000
_cell.length_b   1.000
_cell.length_c   1.000
_cell.angle_alpha   90.00
_cell.angle_beta   90.00
_cell.angle_gamma   90.00
#
_symmetry.space_group_name_H-M   'P 1'
#
loop_
_entity.id
_entity.type
_entity.pdbx_description
1 polymer ?
#
loop_
_entity_poly.entity_id
_entity_poly.type
_entity_poly.pdbx_seq_one_letter_code
_entity_poly.pdbx_strand_id
1 'polypeptide(L)' 'MTMQTRVKEVTLQALREAIASGDPGDYSCLFDGRSDLSTWSRQARELDQFAQGRGFRSRAHPSAMGANLVDLIVVRIQA' A
#
# COMPACT_ATOMS: atom_id res chain seq x y z
N MET A 1 -6.72 -20.13 -16.72
CA MET A 1 -5.38 -19.90 -16.14
C MET A 1 -5.52 -18.90 -15.01
N THR A 2 -5.54 -19.37 -13.77
CA THR A 2 -5.51 -18.50 -12.58
C THR A 2 -4.14 -17.85 -12.51
N MET A 3 -4.01 -16.62 -13.03
CA MET A 3 -2.86 -15.77 -12.74
C MET A 3 -2.85 -15.54 -11.23
N GLN A 4 -2.08 -16.36 -10.50
CA GLN A 4 -1.63 -16.02 -9.16
C GLN A 4 -0.80 -14.76 -9.31
N THR A 5 -1.46 -13.62 -9.19
CA THR A 5 -0.80 -12.33 -9.09
C THR A 5 -0.09 -12.36 -7.75
N ARG A 6 1.19 -12.74 -7.76
CA ARG A 6 2.03 -12.75 -6.57
C ARG A 6 2.11 -11.31 -6.10
N VAL A 7 1.37 -11.00 -5.05
CA VAL A 7 1.45 -9.69 -4.41
C VAL A 7 2.88 -9.54 -3.89
N LYS A 8 3.57 -8.51 -4.36
CA LYS A 8 4.94 -8.18 -3.96
C LYS A 8 4.87 -7.45 -2.63
N GLU A 9 5.33 -8.09 -1.57
CA GLU A 9 5.51 -7.43 -0.28
C GLU A 9 6.73 -6.51 -0.35
N VAL A 10 6.51 -5.21 -0.12
CA VAL A 10 7.53 -4.17 -0.25
C VAL A 10 7.43 -3.18 0.91
N THR A 11 8.49 -2.40 1.11
CA THR A 11 8.48 -1.29 2.08
C THR A 11 7.66 -0.12 1.56
N LEU A 12 7.22 0.79 2.46
CA LEU A 12 6.49 2.00 2.08
C LEU A 12 7.26 2.83 1.04
N GLN A 13 8.59 2.88 1.15
CA GLN A 13 9.45 3.60 0.22
C GLN A 13 9.42 2.96 -1.17
N ALA A 14 9.63 1.65 -1.25
CA ALA A 14 9.59 0.92 -2.53
C ALA A 14 8.18 0.98 -3.17
N LEU A 15 7.11 0.94 -2.36
CA LEU A 15 5.75 1.13 -2.84
C LEU A 15 5.55 2.51 -3.46
N ARG A 16 6.04 3.57 -2.79
CA ARG A 16 5.99 4.94 -3.29
C ARG A 16 6.71 5.07 -4.63
N GLU A 17 7.89 4.47 -4.74
CA GLU A 17 8.69 4.46 -5.96
C GLU A 17 7.98 3.73 -7.10
N ALA A 18 7.38 2.57 -6.84
CA ALA A 18 6.59 1.83 -7.84
C ALA A 18 5.38 2.65 -8.33
N ILE A 19 4.67 3.32 -7.43
CA ILE A 19 3.58 4.25 -7.80
C ILE A 19 4.13 5.43 -8.61
N ALA A 20 5.30 5.97 -8.23
CA ALA A 20 5.99 7.06 -8.92
C ALA A 20 6.38 6.71 -10.36
N SER A 21 6.94 5.53 -10.56
CA SER A 21 7.34 5.02 -11.88
C SER A 21 6.17 4.48 -12.69
N GLY A 22 5.04 4.17 -12.06
CA GLY A 22 3.94 3.45 -12.70
C GLY A 22 4.31 2.00 -13.02
N ASP A 23 5.19 1.38 -12.22
CA ASP A 23 5.61 0.00 -12.45
C ASP A 23 4.43 -0.96 -12.23
N PRO A 24 3.98 -1.68 -13.28
CA PRO A 24 2.80 -2.50 -13.18
C PRO A 24 3.04 -3.70 -12.26
N GLY A 25 2.08 -3.93 -11.37
CA GLY A 25 2.16 -4.99 -10.38
C GLY A 25 1.16 -4.85 -9.25
N ASP A 26 1.04 -5.93 -8.49
CA ASP A 26 0.33 -5.96 -7.23
C ASP A 26 1.33 -5.83 -6.09
N TYR A 27 1.22 -4.77 -5.31
CA TYR A 27 2.11 -4.44 -4.21
C TYR A 27 1.35 -4.45 -2.89
N SER A 28 1.97 -4.99 -1.84
CA SER A 28 1.48 -4.86 -0.46
C SER A 28 2.58 -4.32 0.44
N CYS A 29 2.19 -3.48 1.40
CA CYS A 29 3.07 -3.03 2.45
C CYS A 29 2.34 -3.18 3.79
N LEU A 30 2.94 -3.96 4.68
CA LEU A 30 2.46 -4.19 6.04
C LEU A 30 3.21 -3.29 7.02
N PHE A 31 2.57 -2.98 8.12
CA PHE A 31 3.20 -2.34 9.26
C PHE A 31 4.29 -3.24 9.84
N ASP A 32 5.54 -2.78 9.78
CA ASP A 32 6.70 -3.56 10.19
C ASP A 32 7.10 -3.35 11.67
N GLY A 33 6.32 -2.55 12.41
CA GLY A 33 6.54 -2.31 13.84
C GLY A 33 7.71 -1.38 14.19
N ARG A 34 8.45 -0.84 13.20
CA ARG A 34 9.59 0.05 13.45
C ARG A 34 9.23 1.48 13.85
N SER A 35 8.02 1.93 13.50
CA SER A 35 7.52 3.29 13.77
C SER A 35 6.18 3.22 14.51
N ASP A 36 5.69 4.34 15.03
CA ASP A 36 4.35 4.41 15.60
C ASP A 36 3.28 4.09 14.56
N LEU A 37 2.29 3.26 14.94
CA LEU A 37 1.17 2.88 14.08
C LEU A 37 0.37 4.10 13.57
N SER A 38 0.29 5.17 14.37
CA SER A 38 -0.33 6.43 13.96
C SER A 38 0.41 7.11 12.81
N THR A 39 1.74 7.12 12.87
CA THR A 39 2.60 7.70 11.83
C THR A 39 2.52 6.85 10.56
N TRP A 40 2.63 5.52 10.71
CA TRP A 40 2.48 4.59 9.59
C TRP A 40 1.10 4.73 8.94
N SER A 41 0.02 4.80 9.73
CA SER A 41 -1.34 4.94 9.21
C SER A 41 -1.53 6.23 8.42
N ARG A 42 -0.88 7.32 8.83
CA ARG A 42 -0.89 8.57 8.07
C ARG A 42 -0.18 8.38 6.73
N GLN A 43 1.02 7.81 6.73
CA GLN A 43 1.80 7.58 5.51
C GLN A 43 1.09 6.62 4.53
N ALA A 44 0.47 5.56 5.04
CA ALA A 44 -0.31 4.64 4.23
C ALA A 44 -1.51 5.35 3.56
N ARG A 45 -2.22 6.21 4.29
CA ARG A 45 -3.31 7.02 3.71
C ARG A 45 -2.81 8.01 2.66
N GLU A 46 -1.66 8.65 2.88
CA GLU A 46 -1.04 9.53 1.89
C GLU A 46 -0.67 8.77 0.61
N LEU A 47 -0.16 7.55 0.73
CA LEU A 47 0.14 6.68 -0.42
C LEU A 47 -1.12 6.19 -1.14
N ASP A 48 -2.19 5.88 -0.40
CA ASP A 48 -3.50 5.53 -0.96
C ASP A 48 -4.05 6.67 -1.81
N GLN A 49 -4.03 7.90 -1.29
CA GLN A 49 -4.41 9.10 -2.04
C GLN A 49 -3.51 9.35 -3.24
N PHE A 50 -2.20 9.14 -3.10
CA PHE A 50 -1.24 9.30 -4.21
C PHE A 50 -1.47 8.29 -5.34
N ALA A 51 -1.74 7.03 -5.00
CA ALA A 51 -2.07 5.98 -5.96
C ALA A 51 -3.40 6.27 -6.67
N GLN A 52 -4.44 6.69 -5.93
CA GLN A 52 -5.73 7.09 -6.51
C GLN A 52 -5.59 8.31 -7.42
N GLY A 53 -4.78 9.31 -7.03
CA GLY A 53 -4.48 10.48 -7.86
C GLY A 53 -3.78 10.13 -9.18
N ARG A 54 -3.10 8.99 -9.23
CA ARG A 54 -2.50 8.42 -10.45
C ARG A 54 -3.47 7.54 -11.25
N GLY A 55 -4.67 7.27 -10.74
CA GLY A 55 -5.65 6.38 -11.35
C GLY A 55 -5.44 4.90 -11.03
N PHE A 56 -4.55 4.57 -10.08
CA PHE A 56 -4.30 3.19 -9.66
C PHE A 56 -5.31 2.73 -8.62
N ARG A 57 -5.50 1.40 -8.53
CA ARG A 57 -6.36 0.81 -7.50
C ARG A 57 -5.57 0.64 -6.23
N SER A 58 -5.91 1.36 -5.18
CA SER A 58 -5.32 1.19 -3.84
C SER A 58 -6.38 0.82 -2.81
N ARG A 59 -5.93 0.16 -1.74
CA ARG A 59 -6.77 -0.17 -0.59
C ARG A 59 -5.94 -0.18 0.69
N ALA A 60 -6.22 0.77 1.56
CA ALA A 60 -5.76 0.79 2.94
C ALA A 60 -6.69 -0.09 3.81
N HIS A 61 -6.12 -1.07 4.51
CA HIS A 61 -6.82 -1.99 5.39
C HIS A 61 -6.45 -1.74 6.88
N PRO A 62 -7.46 -1.52 7.74
CA PRO A 62 -7.30 -1.56 9.19
C PRO A 62 -7.49 -3.02 9.67
N SER A 63 -6.40 -3.74 9.87
CA SER A 63 -6.35 -5.03 10.59
C SER A 63 -6.11 -4.85 12.09
N ALA A 64 -5.63 -3.68 12.55
CA ALA A 64 -5.49 -3.35 13.96
C ALA A 64 -6.87 -3.06 14.59
N MET A 65 -7.40 -4.02 15.34
CA MET A 65 -8.69 -3.86 16.04
C MET A 65 -8.67 -2.67 17.02
N GLY A 66 -9.64 -1.75 16.87
CA GLY A 66 -10.01 -0.78 17.90
C GLY A 66 -9.67 0.68 17.63
N ALA A 67 -8.87 0.99 16.62
CA ALA A 67 -8.65 2.36 16.16
C ALA A 67 -8.78 2.39 14.63
N ASN A 68 -9.23 3.49 14.03
CA ASN A 68 -9.28 3.68 12.57
C ASN A 68 -7.87 3.72 11.92
N LEU A 69 -6.89 3.06 12.51
CA LEU A 69 -5.51 3.01 12.10
C LEU A 69 -5.37 1.89 11.07
N VAL A 70 -4.72 2.24 9.98
CA VAL A 70 -4.36 1.31 8.93
C VAL A 70 -3.05 0.64 9.36
N ASP A 71 -2.87 -0.63 9.03
CA ASP A 71 -1.62 -1.41 9.20
C ASP A 71 -1.25 -2.20 7.95
N LEU A 72 -2.09 -2.17 6.91
CA LEU A 72 -1.82 -2.76 5.61
C LEU A 72 -2.27 -1.82 4.50
N ILE A 73 -1.43 -1.65 3.48
CA ILE A 73 -1.82 -1.01 2.22
C ILE A 73 -1.52 -1.94 1.05
N VAL A 74 -2.48 -2.06 0.14
CA VAL A 74 -2.33 -2.80 -1.11
C VAL A 74 -2.54 -1.84 -2.27
N VAL A 75 -1.65 -1.86 -3.25
CA VAL A 75 -1.77 -1.05 -4.47
C VAL A 75 -1.57 -1.93 -5.68
N ARG A 76 -2.53 -1.86 -6.60
CA ARG A 76 -2.52 -2.51 -7.90
C ARG A 76 -2.34 -1.45 -8.97
N ILE A 77 -1.20 -1.52 -9.64
CA ILE A 77 -0.84 -0.67 -10.77
C ILE A 77 -1.08 -1.50 -12.03
N GLN A 78 -2.07 -1.10 -12.84
CA GLN A 78 -2.35 -1.72 -14.13
C GLN A 78 -1.74 -0.81 -15.21
N ALA A 79 -0.91 -1.39 -16.07
CA ALA A 79 -0.41 -0.70 -17.27
C ALA A 79 -1.53 -0.48 -18.29
#